data_AF-A0A7J4VCU5-F1
#
_entry.id   AF-A0A7J4VCU5-F1
#
_cell.length_a   1.000
_cell.length_b   1.000
_cell.length_c   1.000
_cell.angle_alpha   90.00
_cell.angle_beta   90.00
_cell.angle_gamma   90.00
#
_symmetry.space_group_name_H-M   'P 1'
#
loop_
_entity.id
_entity.type
_entity.pdbx_description
1 polymer ?
#
loop_
_entity_poly.entity_id
_entity_poly.type
_entity_poly.pdbx_seq_one_letter_code
_entity_poly.pdbx_strand_id
1 'polypeptide(L)'
;MKRFVLHLFGTLVLTLILAGCSTPVESLKEDSAPPAGYKPVYVSGITKVSELNIQSPSLSVSRVEAFDADSIRIYFNLLNSDGIMLTNALEGDWLRKWCSFTEEVNGRTYPVKDYLLAEVPGAIIRPIAISLVMDHSGSIGDDRANLIQGAAADLVRMKHADD
;
A
#
# COMPACT_ATOMS: atom_id res chain seq x y z
N MET A 1 -70.01 10.77 20.19
CA MET A 1 -68.89 9.80 20.29
C MET A 1 -67.96 9.75 19.07
N LYS A 2 -68.39 10.02 17.83
CA LYS A 2 -67.53 9.92 16.63
C LYS A 2 -66.37 10.94 16.53
N ARG A 3 -66.48 12.10 17.19
CA ARG A 3 -65.43 13.15 17.16
C ARG A 3 -64.24 12.88 18.12
N PHE A 4 -64.42 12.04 19.13
CA PHE A 4 -63.36 11.72 20.10
C PHE A 4 -62.37 10.69 19.55
N VAL A 5 -62.82 9.75 18.73
CA VAL A 5 -61.98 8.71 18.10
C VAL A 5 -61.04 9.30 17.04
N LEU A 6 -61.47 10.36 16.34
CA LEU A 6 -60.67 11.02 15.32
C LEU A 6 -59.48 11.80 15.91
N HIS A 7 -59.62 12.37 17.11
CA HIS A 7 -58.52 13.07 17.78
C HIS A 7 -57.52 12.10 18.40
N LEU A 8 -57.96 10.94 18.90
CA LEU A 8 -57.08 9.92 19.46
C LEU A 8 -56.18 9.25 18.39
N PHE A 9 -56.73 9.04 17.19
CA PHE A 9 -55.97 8.48 16.06
C PHE A 9 -54.96 9.50 15.50
N GLY A 10 -55.35 10.79 15.47
CA GLY A 10 -54.47 11.88 15.04
C GLY A 10 -53.26 12.09 15.95
N THR A 11 -53.44 11.99 17.27
CA THR A 11 -52.32 12.12 18.22
C THR A 11 -51.39 10.90 18.20
N LEU A 12 -51.92 9.69 18.04
CA LEU A 12 -51.11 8.46 17.99
C LEU A 12 -50.18 8.42 16.75
N VAL A 13 -50.68 8.84 15.59
CA VAL A 13 -49.87 8.92 14.35
C VAL A 13 -48.79 10.00 14.45
N LEU A 14 -49.10 11.15 15.07
CA LEU A 14 -48.13 12.22 15.26
C LEU A 14 -46.99 11.83 16.22
N THR A 15 -47.27 11.03 17.25
CA THR A 15 -46.23 10.51 18.16
C THR A 15 -45.33 9.45 17.51
N LEU A 16 -45.84 8.67 16.55
CA LEU A 16 -45.05 7.68 15.82
C LEU A 16 -44.05 8.31 14.83
N ILE A 17 -44.35 9.49 14.28
CA ILE A 17 -43.46 10.20 13.36
C ILE A 17 -42.32 10.90 14.12
N LEU A 18 -42.57 11.35 15.36
CA LEU A 18 -41.55 11.97 16.22
C LEU A 18 -40.63 10.95 16.92
N ALA A 19 -41.03 9.68 16.97
CA ALA A 19 -40.19 8.57 17.42
C ALA A 19 -39.34 7.98 16.28
N GLY A 20 -39.15 8.73 15.18
CA GLY A 20 -38.18 8.38 14.14
C GLY A 20 -36.82 8.15 14.77
N CYS A 21 -36.36 6.89 14.72
CA CYS A 21 -35.09 6.44 15.27
C CYS A 21 -33.99 7.45 14.97
N SER A 22 -33.44 8.07 16.01
CA SER A 22 -32.10 8.62 15.94
C SER A 22 -31.19 7.44 15.60
N THR A 23 -30.74 7.34 14.36
CA THR A 23 -29.62 6.45 14.05
C THR A 23 -28.48 6.87 14.97
N PRO A 24 -27.99 5.98 15.85
CA PRO A 24 -26.84 6.32 16.67
C PRO A 24 -25.72 6.65 15.69
N VAL A 25 -25.23 7.90 15.75
CA VAL A 25 -23.99 8.29 15.08
C VAL A 25 -22.92 7.40 15.70
N GLU A 26 -22.49 6.37 14.97
CA GLU A 26 -21.44 5.48 15.45
C GLU A 26 -20.21 6.34 15.75
N SER A 27 -19.76 6.33 17.01
CA SER A 27 -18.50 6.97 17.34
C SER A 27 -17.41 6.23 16.59
N LEU A 28 -16.73 6.92 15.68
CA LEU A 28 -15.57 6.41 14.97
C LEU A 28 -14.56 5.91 16.00
N LYS A 29 -14.52 4.59 16.22
CA LYS A 29 -13.46 3.98 17.04
C LYS A 29 -12.15 4.21 16.34
N GLU A 30 -11.17 4.70 17.09
CA GLU A 30 -9.81 4.89 16.61
C GLU A 30 -9.24 3.54 16.14
N ASP A 31 -8.53 3.55 15.02
CA ASP A 31 -7.97 2.34 14.45
C ASP A 31 -6.95 1.73 15.42
N SER A 32 -6.88 0.39 15.42
CA SER A 32 -5.86 -0.29 16.21
C SER A 32 -4.47 0.09 15.71
N ALA A 33 -3.55 0.33 16.64
CA ALA A 33 -2.16 0.60 16.28
C ALA A 33 -1.58 -0.57 15.45
N PRO A 34 -0.69 -0.30 14.49
CA PRO A 34 -0.05 -1.35 13.71
C PRO A 34 0.72 -2.32 14.61
N PRO A 35 0.90 -3.58 14.20
CA PRO A 35 1.66 -4.57 14.97
C PRO A 35 3.07 -4.08 15.30
N ALA A 36 3.59 -4.50 16.47
CA ALA A 36 4.95 -4.18 16.88
C ALA A 36 5.97 -4.66 15.83
N GLY A 37 6.82 -3.74 15.36
CA GLY A 37 7.84 -4.04 14.33
C GLY A 37 7.38 -3.84 12.89
N TYR A 38 6.13 -3.41 12.64
CA TYR A 38 5.69 -3.02 11.31
C TYR A 38 6.47 -1.79 10.81
N LYS A 39 7.29 -1.98 9.78
CA LYS A 39 8.13 -0.94 9.15
C LYS A 39 7.77 -0.84 7.66
N PRO A 40 6.69 -0.15 7.32
CA PRO A 40 6.31 0.00 5.93
C PRO A 40 7.35 0.83 5.18
N VAL A 41 7.62 0.44 3.93
CA VAL A 41 8.46 1.21 3.01
C VAL A 41 7.52 1.86 2.00
N TYR A 42 7.47 3.18 2.01
CA TYR A 42 6.66 3.95 1.07
C TYR A 42 7.54 4.50 -0.04
N VAL A 43 7.12 4.29 -1.28
CA VAL A 43 7.73 4.96 -2.43
C VAL A 43 6.92 6.20 -2.74
N SER A 44 7.51 7.37 -2.51
CA SER A 44 6.83 8.67 -2.64
C SER A 44 7.05 9.34 -4.01
N GLY A 45 8.02 8.87 -4.78
CA GLY A 45 8.35 9.38 -6.10
C GLY A 45 9.52 8.63 -6.74
N ILE A 46 9.89 9.06 -7.96
CA ILE A 46 11.01 8.51 -8.73
C ILE A 46 11.88 9.67 -9.21
N THR A 47 13.20 9.56 -9.04
CA THR A 47 14.18 10.56 -9.52
C THR A 47 15.50 9.89 -9.86
N LYS A 48 16.35 10.59 -10.63
CA LYS A 48 17.68 10.09 -10.97
C LYS A 48 18.66 10.36 -9.86
N VAL A 49 19.62 9.45 -9.69
CA VAL A 49 20.69 9.64 -8.70
C VAL A 49 21.54 10.89 -8.92
N SER A 50 21.61 11.41 -10.15
CA SER A 50 22.36 12.62 -10.50
C SER A 50 21.67 13.92 -10.06
N GLU A 51 20.38 13.87 -9.77
CA GLU A 51 19.56 15.06 -9.46
C GLU A 51 19.57 15.40 -7.96
N LEU A 52 20.04 14.49 -7.11
CA LEU A 52 20.04 14.63 -5.66
C LEU A 52 21.41 14.35 -5.04
N ASN A 53 21.72 15.08 -3.96
CA ASN A 53 22.83 14.73 -3.09
C ASN A 53 22.40 13.66 -2.09
N ILE A 54 22.66 12.39 -2.42
CA ILE A 54 22.18 11.23 -1.66
C ILE A 54 23.18 10.87 -0.55
N GLN A 55 22.80 11.07 0.70
CA GLN A 55 23.67 10.82 1.86
C GLN A 55 23.58 9.38 2.39
N SER A 56 22.43 8.73 2.28
CA SER A 56 22.22 7.38 2.83
C SER A 56 21.17 6.62 2.01
N PRO A 57 21.58 6.03 0.87
CA PRO A 57 20.67 5.18 0.13
C PRO A 57 20.43 3.87 0.87
N SER A 58 19.26 3.27 0.64
CA SER A 58 18.89 1.95 1.14
C SER A 58 18.42 1.07 0.00
N LEU A 59 18.63 -0.24 0.13
CA LEU A 59 18.11 -1.24 -0.79
C LEU A 59 16.89 -1.91 -0.15
N SER A 60 15.78 -1.92 -0.89
CA SER A 60 14.57 -2.63 -0.51
C SER A 60 14.32 -3.76 -1.49
N VAL A 61 14.52 -5.01 -1.04
CA VAL A 61 14.28 -6.20 -1.88
C VAL A 61 12.78 -6.36 -2.10
N SER A 62 12.36 -6.35 -3.36
CA SER A 62 10.95 -6.45 -3.74
C SER A 62 10.56 -7.87 -4.16
N ARG A 63 11.49 -8.61 -4.78
CA ARG A 63 11.24 -9.98 -5.27
C ARG A 63 12.54 -10.76 -5.40
N VAL A 64 12.47 -12.06 -5.14
CA VAL A 64 13.53 -13.02 -5.45
C VAL A 64 12.93 -14.13 -6.31
N GLU A 65 13.53 -14.40 -7.46
CA GLU A 65 13.20 -15.51 -8.34
C GLU A 65 14.37 -16.51 -8.32
N ALA A 66 14.11 -17.79 -8.05
CA ALA A 66 15.09 -18.85 -8.21
C ALA A 66 14.76 -19.63 -9.48
N PHE A 67 15.73 -19.79 -10.39
CA PHE A 67 15.52 -20.53 -11.64
C PHE A 67 15.96 -21.98 -11.50
N ASP A 68 17.09 -22.21 -10.86
CA ASP A 68 17.64 -23.52 -10.54
C ASP A 68 18.42 -23.46 -9.21
N ALA A 69 19.22 -24.49 -8.92
CA ALA A 69 19.98 -24.58 -7.68
C ALA A 69 21.12 -23.55 -7.59
N ASP A 70 21.59 -23.01 -8.72
CA ASP A 70 22.81 -22.22 -8.82
C ASP A 70 22.55 -20.76 -9.28
N SER A 71 21.32 -20.44 -9.70
CA SER A 71 20.96 -19.13 -10.23
C SER A 71 19.70 -18.54 -9.60
N ILE A 72 19.86 -17.32 -9.11
CA ILE A 72 18.78 -16.50 -8.57
C ILE A 72 18.79 -15.13 -9.24
N ARG A 73 17.63 -14.48 -9.26
CA ARG A 73 17.48 -13.08 -9.63
C ARG A 73 16.79 -12.34 -8.52
N ILE A 74 17.46 -11.30 -8.04
CA ILE A 74 16.97 -10.42 -6.99
C ILE A 74 16.55 -9.12 -7.63
N TYR A 75 15.30 -8.72 -7.39
CA TYR A 75 14.78 -7.41 -7.71
C TYR A 75 14.78 -6.57 -6.44
N PHE A 76 15.34 -5.37 -6.52
CA PHE A 76 15.37 -4.44 -5.42
C PHE A 76 15.16 -3.01 -5.91
N ASN A 77 14.63 -2.18 -5.03
CA ASN A 77 14.50 -0.75 -5.22
C ASN A 77 15.63 -0.06 -4.47
N LEU A 78 16.28 0.91 -5.10
CA LEU A 78 17.22 1.83 -4.44
C LEU A 78 16.42 3.04 -3.96
N LEU A 79 16.42 3.31 -2.66
CA LEU A 79 15.63 4.39 -2.05
C LEU A 79 16.54 5.37 -1.32
N ASN A 80 16.19 6.66 -1.30
CA ASN A 80 16.81 7.61 -0.37
C ASN A 80 16.15 7.55 1.02
N SER A 81 16.59 8.41 1.95
CA SER A 81 16.03 8.52 3.30
C SER A 81 14.56 8.93 3.35
N ASP A 82 14.05 9.54 2.28
CA ASP A 82 12.69 10.10 2.20
C ASP A 82 11.72 9.15 1.45
N GLY A 83 12.19 7.95 1.09
CA GLY A 83 11.41 6.97 0.34
C GLY A 83 11.26 7.27 -1.15
N ILE A 84 12.12 8.14 -1.72
CA ILE A 84 12.15 8.38 -3.17
C ILE A 84 12.96 7.26 -3.83
N MET A 85 12.39 6.64 -4.86
CA MET A 85 13.07 5.64 -5.67
C MET A 85 14.08 6.29 -6.62
N LEU A 86 15.29 5.75 -6.63
CA LEU A 86 16.44 6.26 -7.34
C LEU A 86 16.73 5.40 -8.58
N THR A 87 16.87 6.05 -9.74
CA THR A 87 17.22 5.41 -11.02
C THR A 87 18.56 5.93 -11.57
N ASN A 88 19.10 5.32 -12.61
CA ASN A 88 20.39 5.64 -13.23
C ASN A 88 21.59 5.48 -12.28
N ALA A 89 21.47 4.59 -11.30
CA ALA A 89 22.52 4.21 -10.35
C ALA A 89 23.61 3.32 -10.96
N LEU A 90 23.45 2.85 -12.22
CA LEU A 90 24.49 2.14 -12.97
C LEU A 90 25.29 3.02 -13.93
N GLU A 91 25.17 4.34 -13.80
CA GLU A 91 25.84 5.32 -14.66
C GLU A 91 26.74 6.25 -13.83
N GLY A 92 27.68 6.92 -14.50
CA GLY A 92 28.51 7.98 -13.92
C GLY A 92 29.27 7.57 -12.64
N ASP A 93 29.31 8.48 -11.66
CA ASP A 93 30.01 8.27 -10.39
C ASP A 93 29.35 7.19 -9.51
N TRP A 94 28.06 6.92 -9.74
CA TRP A 94 27.29 5.94 -8.99
C TRP A 94 27.67 4.50 -9.32
N LEU A 95 28.14 4.24 -10.55
CA LEU A 95 28.63 2.92 -10.94
C LEU A 95 29.73 2.40 -9.99
N ARG A 96 30.58 3.31 -9.47
CA ARG A 96 31.68 2.96 -8.55
C ARG A 96 31.21 2.61 -7.13
N LYS A 97 29.96 2.88 -6.78
CA LYS A 97 29.40 2.52 -5.46
C LYS A 97 29.05 1.03 -5.38
N TRP A 98 28.92 0.35 -6.52
CA TRP A 98 28.67 -1.08 -6.61
C TRP A 98 30.01 -1.85 -6.61
N CYS A 99 30.52 -2.13 -5.41
CA CYS A 99 31.87 -2.69 -5.25
C CYS A 99 31.93 -4.21 -5.44
N SER A 100 31.03 -4.95 -4.81
CA SER A 100 31.02 -6.42 -4.83
C SER A 100 29.67 -6.96 -4.35
N PHE A 101 29.39 -8.20 -4.72
CA PHE A 101 28.27 -8.98 -4.18
C PHE A 101 28.83 -10.11 -3.32
N THR A 102 28.24 -10.31 -2.15
CA THR A 102 28.58 -11.39 -1.24
C THR A 102 27.31 -12.07 -0.77
N GLU A 103 27.32 -13.39 -0.70
CA GLU A 103 26.28 -14.17 -0.07
C GLU A 103 26.75 -14.65 1.31
N GLU A 104 25.81 -14.85 2.22
CA GLU A 104 26.08 -15.45 3.52
C GLU A 104 25.30 -16.76 3.66
N VAL A 105 26.01 -17.86 3.84
CA VAL A 105 25.43 -19.20 4.02
C VAL A 105 26.02 -19.81 5.29
N ASN A 106 25.15 -20.17 6.24
CA ASN A 106 25.54 -20.75 7.53
C ASN A 106 26.63 -19.94 8.28
N GLY A 107 26.51 -18.61 8.26
CA GLY A 107 27.45 -17.70 8.93
C GLY A 107 28.82 -17.56 8.23
N ARG A 108 28.96 -18.09 7.02
CA ARG A 108 30.16 -17.89 6.18
C ARG A 108 29.79 -17.02 5.00
N THR A 109 30.64 -16.03 4.73
CA THR A 109 30.48 -15.11 3.59
C THR A 109 31.27 -15.61 2.39
N TYR A 110 30.63 -15.68 1.24
CA TYR A 110 31.23 -16.08 -0.03
C TYR A 110 31.11 -14.94 -1.04
N PRO A 111 32.19 -14.61 -1.77
CA PRO A 111 32.12 -13.60 -2.83
C PRO A 111 31.42 -14.18 -4.07
N VAL A 112 30.42 -13.48 -4.57
CA VAL A 112 29.74 -13.81 -5.82
C VAL A 112 30.52 -13.17 -6.96
N LYS A 113 31.14 -14.01 -7.81
CA LYS A 113 31.99 -13.54 -8.92
C LYS A 113 31.25 -13.38 -10.23
N ASP A 114 30.22 -14.20 -10.44
CA ASP A 114 29.42 -14.19 -11.66
C ASP A 114 28.06 -13.57 -11.34
N TYR A 115 27.90 -12.30 -11.67
CA TYR A 115 26.65 -11.57 -11.52
C TYR A 115 26.50 -10.54 -12.62
N LEU A 116 25.24 -10.28 -12.99
CA LEU A 116 24.86 -9.15 -13.83
C LEU A 116 23.96 -8.24 -13.01
N LEU A 117 24.42 -7.00 -12.79
CA LEU A 117 23.60 -5.94 -12.24
C LEU A 117 23.08 -5.08 -13.39
N ALA A 118 21.76 -4.97 -13.50
CA ALA A 118 21.11 -4.21 -14.56
C ALA A 118 19.90 -3.44 -13.98
N GLU A 119 19.68 -2.24 -14.51
CA GLU A 119 18.44 -1.51 -14.27
C GLU A 119 17.35 -2.07 -15.17
N VAL A 120 16.18 -2.32 -14.58
CA VAL A 120 15.03 -2.85 -15.30
C VAL A 120 14.11 -1.68 -15.64
N PRO A 121 13.80 -1.43 -16.92
CA PRO A 121 12.83 -0.43 -17.31
C PRO A 121 11.46 -0.74 -16.68
N GLY A 122 10.73 0.30 -16.26
CA GLY A 122 9.35 0.15 -15.78
C GLY A 122 8.40 -0.51 -16.80
N ALA A 123 8.75 -0.52 -18.09
CA ALA A 123 7.99 -1.22 -19.11
C ALA A 123 8.10 -2.77 -19.05
N ILE A 124 9.03 -3.32 -18.26
CA ILE A 124 9.19 -4.77 -18.03
C ILE A 124 8.56 -5.17 -16.67
N ILE A 125 7.62 -4.37 -16.16
CA ILE A 125 6.81 -4.76 -15.01
C ILE A 125 5.87 -5.89 -15.48
N ARG A 126 5.95 -7.04 -14.82
CA ARG A 126 5.01 -8.14 -15.06
C ARG A 126 3.65 -7.73 -14.50
N PRO A 127 2.53 -8.13 -15.14
CA PRO A 127 1.21 -7.82 -14.62
C PRO A 127 1.06 -8.24 -13.16
N ILE A 128 0.61 -7.30 -12.33
CA ILE A 128 0.33 -7.56 -10.93
C ILE A 128 -1.16 -7.87 -10.81
N ALA A 129 -1.52 -8.87 -10.02
CA ALA A 129 -2.92 -9.12 -9.70
C ALA A 129 -3.19 -8.58 -8.30
N ILE A 130 -3.99 -7.51 -8.21
CA ILE A 130 -4.38 -6.90 -6.94
C ILE A 130 -5.75 -7.43 -6.52
N SER A 131 -5.85 -7.99 -5.31
CA SER A 131 -7.13 -8.35 -4.69
C SER A 131 -7.38 -7.46 -3.48
N LEU A 132 -8.48 -6.71 -3.52
CA LEU A 132 -8.94 -5.88 -2.41
C LEU A 132 -10.01 -6.65 -1.65
N VAL A 133 -9.72 -7.01 -0.40
CA VAL A 133 -10.69 -7.59 0.52
C VAL A 133 -11.10 -6.50 1.49
N MET A 134 -12.31 -5.99 1.32
CA MET A 134 -12.87 -4.92 2.15
C MET A 134 -13.84 -5.52 3.15
N ASP A 135 -13.69 -5.15 4.42
CA ASP A 135 -14.70 -5.48 5.42
C ASP A 135 -15.97 -4.65 5.16
N HIS A 136 -17.11 -5.33 5.17
CA HIS A 136 -18.46 -4.76 5.00
C HIS A 136 -19.35 -5.13 6.20
N SER A 137 -18.76 -5.41 7.35
CA SER A 137 -19.49 -5.63 8.59
C SER A 137 -20.27 -4.39 9.02
N GLY A 138 -21.39 -4.60 9.72
CA GLY A 138 -22.24 -3.49 10.19
C GLY A 138 -21.51 -2.50 11.11
N SER A 139 -20.43 -2.93 11.79
CA SER A 139 -19.61 -2.10 12.70
C SER A 139 -18.69 -1.09 12.02
N ILE A 140 -18.59 -1.13 10.68
CA ILE A 140 -17.86 -0.11 9.93
C ILE A 140 -18.70 1.16 9.76
N GLY A 141 -20.02 1.02 9.69
CA GLY A 141 -20.93 2.12 9.41
C GLY A 141 -20.88 2.59 7.95
N ASP A 142 -21.97 3.20 7.50
CA ASP A 142 -22.15 3.57 6.09
C ASP A 142 -21.08 4.56 5.59
N ASP A 143 -20.71 5.55 6.40
CA ASP A 143 -19.75 6.59 5.99
C ASP A 143 -18.36 6.03 5.70
N ARG A 144 -17.84 5.17 6.57
CA ARG A 144 -16.52 4.53 6.38
C ARG A 144 -16.57 3.53 5.23
N ALA A 145 -17.66 2.76 5.11
CA ALA A 145 -17.83 1.83 4.00
C ALA A 145 -17.80 2.56 2.66
N ASN A 146 -18.48 3.71 2.55
CA ASN A 146 -18.48 4.53 1.34
C ASN A 146 -17.11 5.16 1.06
N LEU A 147 -16.40 5.61 2.10
CA LEU A 147 -15.06 6.19 1.96
C LEU A 147 -14.03 5.17 1.46
N ILE A 148 -14.04 3.95 2.02
CA ILE A 148 -13.15 2.86 1.59
C ILE A 148 -13.48 2.42 0.16
N GLN A 149 -14.77 2.32 -0.19
CA GLN A 149 -15.20 2.02 -1.56
C GLN A 149 -14.74 3.08 -2.56
N GLY A 150 -14.85 4.37 -2.21
CA GLY A 150 -14.35 5.47 -3.02
C GLY A 150 -12.84 5.41 -3.24
N ALA A 151 -12.08 5.18 -2.17
CA ALA A 151 -10.62 5.02 -2.26
C ALA A 151 -10.22 3.80 -3.09
N ALA A 152 -10.93 2.68 -2.97
CA ALA A 152 -10.72 1.49 -3.79
C ALA A 152 -11.01 1.77 -5.28
N ALA A 153 -12.09 2.49 -5.59
CA ALA A 153 -12.41 2.90 -6.95
C ALA A 153 -11.34 3.84 -7.53
N ASP A 154 -10.85 4.78 -6.73
CA ASP A 154 -9.76 5.66 -7.13
C ASP A 154 -8.47 4.88 -7.39
N LEU A 155 -8.11 3.92 -6.54
CA LEU A 155 -6.97 3.02 -6.75
C LEU A 155 -7.09 2.26 -8.08
N VAL A 156 -8.25 1.65 -8.35
CA VAL A 156 -8.51 0.91 -9.60
C VAL A 156 -8.48 1.83 -10.82
N ARG A 157 -8.82 3.11 -10.68
CA ARG A 157 -8.73 4.09 -11.77
C ARG A 157 -7.32 4.61 -12.00
N MET A 158 -6.53 4.74 -10.94
CA MET A 158 -5.17 5.29 -10.97
C MET A 158 -4.10 4.25 -11.27
N LYS A 159 -4.37 2.95 -11.03
CA LYS A 159 -3.43 1.89 -11.36
C LYS A 159 -3.07 1.92 -12.85
N HIS A 160 -1.87 1.48 -13.20
CA HIS A 160 -1.48 1.37 -14.60
C HIS A 160 -2.37 0.34 -15.32
N ALA A 161 -2.49 0.46 -16.65
CA ALA A 161 -3.28 -0.49 -17.44
C ALA A 161 -2.77 -1.94 -17.31
N ASP A 162 -1.47 -2.07 -17.02
CA ASP A 162 -0.77 -3.35 -16.87
C ASP A 162 -0.69 -3.84 -15.41
N ASP A 163 -1.29 -3.10 -14.45
CA ASP A 163 -1.44 -3.52 -13.03
C ASP A 163 -2.77 -4.25 -12.76
#